data_AF-A0A2R6M2F3-F1
#
_entry.id   AF-A0A2R6M2F3-F1
#
_cell.length_a   1.000
_cell.length_b   1.000
_cell.length_c   1.000
_cell.angle_alpha   90.00
_cell.angle_beta   90.00
_cell.angle_gamma   90.00
#
_symmetry.space_group_name_H-M   'P 1'
#
loop_
_entity.id
_entity.type
_entity.pdbx_description
1 polymer ?
#
loop_
_entity_poly.entity_id
_entity_poly.type
_entity_poly.pdbx_seq_one_letter_code
_entity_poly.pdbx_strand_id
1 'polypeptide(L)' 'MGAEPEGEEESPFDSKGDPRVHFVMNLILSSIFAYIVLWGLDLIGALEFSTLRLVLGTIILMGLTQVLVLSD' A
#
# COMPACT_ATOMS: atom_id res chain seq x y z
N MET A 1 45.36 16.34 26.48
CA MET A 1 44.33 15.33 26.75
C MET A 1 43.03 16.07 27.00
N GLY A 2 42.01 15.82 26.19
CA GLY A 2 40.72 16.52 26.24
C GLY A 2 40.21 16.94 24.86
N ALA A 3 40.02 15.97 23.97
CA ALA A 3 39.19 16.14 22.79
C ALA A 3 38.04 15.13 22.92
N GLU A 4 36.87 15.64 23.30
CA GLU A 4 35.58 14.97 23.26
C GLU A 4 34.61 15.94 22.54
N PRO A 5 33.48 15.51 21.95
CA PRO A 5 33.02 14.15 21.72
C PRO A 5 32.88 13.82 20.23
N GLU A 6 32.84 12.52 19.95
CA GLU A 6 32.59 11.95 18.64
C GLU A 6 31.20 12.38 18.17
N GLY A 7 31.15 13.18 17.10
CA GLY A 7 29.87 13.57 16.50
C GLY A 7 29.16 12.33 16.01
N GLU A 8 28.01 12.03 16.59
CA GLU A 8 27.08 11.08 16.00
C GLU A 8 26.86 11.46 14.52
N GLU A 9 27.33 10.61 13.61
CA GLU A 9 26.99 10.71 12.19
C GLU A 9 25.49 10.48 12.05
N GLU A 10 24.71 11.54 12.25
CA GLU A 10 23.33 11.64 11.83
C GLU A 10 23.32 11.39 10.33
N SER A 11 22.98 10.15 9.93
CA SER A 11 22.88 9.77 8.53
C SER A 11 21.84 10.67 7.86
N PRO A 12 22.22 11.61 6.97
CA PRO A 12 21.31 12.57 6.35
C PRO A 12 20.35 11.93 5.32
N PHE A 13 20.34 10.60 5.25
CA PHE A 13 19.73 9.80 4.20
C PHE A 13 18.41 9.16 4.59
N ASP A 14 17.80 9.52 5.73
CA ASP A 14 16.43 9.10 6.02
C ASP A 14 15.45 9.85 5.09
N SER A 15 15.41 9.41 3.84
CA SER A 15 14.51 9.90 2.81
C SER A 15 13.12 9.33 3.08
N LYS A 16 12.46 9.94 4.07
CA LYS A 16 11.07 9.67 4.41
C LYS A 16 10.19 9.98 3.20
N GLY A 17 9.77 8.93 2.49
CA GLY A 17 8.93 9.06 1.29
C GLY A 17 7.64 9.84 1.60
N ASP A 18 7.13 10.60 0.62
CA ASP A 18 5.90 11.37 0.80
C ASP A 18 4.72 10.42 1.11
N PRO A 19 4.09 10.53 2.29
CA PRO A 19 2.95 9.69 2.67
C PRO A 19 1.80 9.70 1.65
N ARG A 20 1.63 10.80 0.91
CA ARG A 20 0.58 10.94 -0.11
C ARG A 20 0.80 10.01 -1.29
N VAL A 21 2.05 9.90 -1.76
CA VAL A 21 2.39 9.04 -2.90
C VAL A 21 2.16 7.58 -2.53
N HIS A 22 2.57 7.18 -1.33
CA HIS A 22 2.34 5.83 -0.84
C HIS A 22 0.85 5.48 -0.81
N PHE A 23 0.01 6.38 -0.30
CA PHE A 23 -1.44 6.18 -0.26
C PHE A 23 -2.05 6.07 -1.67
N VAL A 24 -1.71 6.99 -2.57
CA VAL A 24 -2.24 6.99 -3.94
C VAL A 24 -1.81 5.75 -4.71
N MET A 25 -0.54 5.36 -4.59
CA MET A 25 -0.03 4.16 -5.25
C MET A 25 -0.71 2.90 -4.70
N ASN A 26 -0.91 2.82 -3.39
CA ASN A 26 -1.64 1.71 -2.77
C ASN A 26 -3.08 1.60 -3.30
N LEU A 27 -3.77 2.75 -3.44
CA LEU A 27 -5.12 2.78 -4.02
C LEU A 27 -5.13 2.28 -5.47
N ILE A 28 -4.19 2.75 -6.30
CA ILE A 28 -4.10 2.35 -7.71
C ILE A 28 -3.82 0.84 -7.82
N LEU A 29 -2.81 0.34 -7.10
CA LEU A 29 -2.45 -1.07 -7.11
C LEU A 29 -3.58 -1.95 -6.59
N SER A 30 -4.25 -1.53 -5.51
CA SER A 30 -5.39 -2.25 -4.96
C SER A 30 -6.56 -2.30 -5.95
N SER A 31 -6.81 -1.21 -6.67
CA SER A 31 -7.87 -1.14 -7.69
C SER A 31 -7.58 -2.08 -8.86
N ILE A 32 -6.34 -2.07 -9.37
CA ILE A 32 -5.91 -2.95 -10.46
C ILE A 32 -6.03 -4.41 -10.04
N PHE A 33 -5.56 -4.75 -8.84
CA PHE A 33 -5.64 -6.12 -8.33
C PHE A 33 -7.10 -6.58 -8.17
N ALA A 34 -7.94 -5.76 -7.53
CA ALA A 34 -9.36 -6.07 -7.36
C ALA A 34 -10.07 -6.24 -8.72
N TYR A 35 -9.72 -5.40 -9.70
CA TYR A 35 -10.25 -5.53 -11.06
C TYR A 35 -9.89 -6.88 -11.69
N ILE A 36 -8.62 -7.29 -11.64
CA ILE A 36 -8.16 -8.57 -12.20
C ILE A 36 -8.86 -9.75 -11.52
N VAL A 37 -8.99 -9.73 -10.19
CA VAL A 37 -9.65 -10.78 -9.43
C VAL A 37 -11.13 -10.89 -9.78
N LEU A 38 -11.86 -9.76 -9.78
CA LEU A 38 -13.29 -9.76 -10.12
C LEU A 38 -13.54 -10.16 -11.57
N TRP A 39 -12.68 -9.71 -12.50
CA TRP A 39 -12.76 -10.12 -13.90
C TRP A 39 -12.53 -11.63 -14.06
N GLY A 40 -11.54 -12.19 -13.36
CA GLY A 40 -11.29 -13.64 -13.37
C GLY A 40 -12.44 -14.44 -12.76
N LEU A 41 -13.05 -13.93 -11.68
CA LEU A 41 -14.22 -14.55 -11.03
C LEU A 41 -15.47 -14.51 -11.92
N ASP A 42 -15.66 -13.43 -12.67
CA ASP A 42 -16.76 -13.27 -13.62
C ASP A 42 -16.58 -14.21 -14.82
N LEU A 43 -15.34 -14.35 -15.31
CA LEU A 43 -15.00 -15.25 -16.42
C LEU A 43 -15.35 -16.72 -16.12
N ILE A 44 -15.18 -17.16 -14.87
CA ILE A 44 -15.55 -18.52 -14.43
C ILE A 44 -17.00 -18.61 -13.92
N GLY A 45 -17.77 -17.51 -13.97
CA GLY A 45 -19.16 -17.46 -13.51
C GLY A 45 -19.35 -17.57 -11.99
N ALA A 46 -18.29 -17.37 -11.20
CA ALA A 46 -18.35 -17.48 -9.75
C ALA A 46 -18.92 -16.22 -9.08
N LEU A 47 -18.60 -15.04 -9.61
CA LEU A 47 -19.05 -13.77 -9.07
C LEU A 47 -19.14 -12.71 -10.17
N GLU A 48 -20.36 -12.21 -10.40
CA GLU A 48 -20.61 -11.16 -11.39
C GLU A 48 -19.75 -9.89 -11.16
N PHE A 49 -19.16 -9.35 -12.22
CA PHE A 49 -18.42 -8.11 -12.14
C PHE A 49 -19.37 -6.91 -11.94
N SER A 50 -19.15 -6.11 -10.90
CA SER A 50 -19.93 -4.90 -10.62
C SER A 50 -19.05 -3.80 -10.04
N THR A 51 -19.35 -2.54 -10.39
CA THR A 51 -18.64 -1.36 -9.87
C THR A 51 -18.67 -1.31 -8.33
N LEU A 52 -19.77 -1.71 -7.70
CA LEU A 52 -19.87 -1.75 -6.23
C LEU A 52 -18.88 -2.75 -5.64
N ARG A 53 -18.76 -3.95 -6.23
CA ARG A 53 -17.85 -5.01 -5.78
C ARG A 53 -16.39 -4.59 -5.97
N LEU A 54 -16.10 -3.89 -7.06
CA LEU A 54 -14.77 -3.33 -7.31
C LEU A 54 -14.37 -2.32 -6.23
N VAL A 55 -15.25 -1.36 -5.92
CA VAL A 55 -14.98 -0.35 -4.89
C VAL A 55 -14.79 -1.00 -3.52
N LEU A 56 -15.68 -1.91 -3.13
CA LEU A 56 -15.58 -2.61 -1.84
C LEU A 56 -14.30 -3.45 -1.77
N GLY A 57 -14.01 -4.25 -2.80
CA GLY A 57 -12.80 -5.07 -2.87
C GLY A 57 -11.53 -4.23 -2.80
N THR A 58 -11.52 -3.09 -3.49
CA THR A 58 -10.40 -2.13 -3.44
C THR A 58 -10.19 -1.57 -2.04
N ILE A 59 -11.25 -1.12 -1.37
CA ILE A 59 -11.16 -0.55 -0.01
C ILE A 59 -10.68 -1.61 1.00
N ILE A 60 -11.22 -2.82 0.91
CA ILE A 60 -10.83 -3.95 1.78
C ILE A 60 -9.35 -4.27 1.58
N LEU A 61 -8.91 -4.39 0.33
CA LEU A 61 -7.53 -4.74 0.00
C LEU A 61 -6.55 -3.64 0.41
N MET A 62 -6.90 -2.38 0.13
CA MET A 62 -6.11 -1.22 0.52
C MET A 62 -5.94 -1.16 2.05
N GLY A 63 -7.02 -1.40 2.80
CA GLY A 63 -7.00 -1.48 4.27
C GLY A 63 -6.16 -2.65 4.78
N LEU A 64 -6.26 -3.81 4.14
CA LEU A 64 -5.45 -4.98 4.46
C LEU A 64 -3.95 -4.69 4.28
N THR A 65 -3.56 -4.06 3.16
CA THR A 65 -2.17 -3.66 2.92
C THR A 65 -1.67 -2.70 4.00
N GLN A 66 -2.48 -1.72 4.41
CA GLN A 66 -2.10 -0.81 5.49
C GLN A 66 -1.95 -1.52 6.84
N VAL A 67 -2.84 -2.46 7.17
CA VAL A 67 -2.71 -3.27 8.39
C VAL A 67 -1.42 -4.08 8.35
N LEU A 68 -1.13 -4.76 7.24
CA LEU A 68 0.09 -5.56 7.12
C LEU A 68 1.35 -4.72 7.23
N VAL A 69 1.39 -3.55 6.59
CA VAL A 69 2.55 -2.64 6.66
C VAL A 69 2.71 -2.01 8.03
N LEU A 70 1.61 -1.66 8.72
CA LEU A 70 1.64 -1.06 10.05
C LEU A 70 1.87 -2.09 11.18
N SER A 71 1.68 -3.39 10.91
CA SER A 71 1.86 -4.45 11.92
C SER A 71 3.30 -4.93 12.08
N ASP A 72 4.25 -4.39 11.31
CA ASP A 72 5.69 -4.58 11.41
C ASP A 72 6.35 -3.38 12.12
#